data_AF-X1DA97-F1
#
_entry.id   AF-X1DA97-F1
#
_cell.length_a   1.000
_cell.length_b   1.000
_cell.length_c   1.000
_cell.angle_alpha   90.00
_cell.angle_beta   90.00
_cell.angle_gamma   90.00
#
_symmetry.space_group_name_H-M   'P 1'
#
loop_
_entity.id
_entity.type
_entity.pdbx_description
1 polymer ?
#
loop_
_entity_poly.entity_id
_entity_poly.type
_entity_poly.pdbx_seq_one_letter_code
_entity_poly.pdbx_strand_id
1 'polypeptide(L)'
;EQAFDLAQKVLDRGDSDAGAHFLIGYAYSRKGQFDKAISELEIARDLFPNNADINAGLGTILNDAGKPEEAISVLKNAIRLNPIPPGWYLGRLGDGYRLTRQYEKAVHKYKEAIQLQPDDMISHLTLALCYVKLGREADAHAEAKEVLRINPKFSAESYAKHIPLKDEGFWPEW
;
A
#
# COMPACT_ATOMS: atom_id res chain seq x y z
N GLU A 1 -4.74 -0.77 19.81
CA GLU A 1 -5.38 0.15 20.78
C GLU A 1 -4.34 0.98 21.53
N GLN A 2 -3.36 0.37 22.21
CA GLN A 2 -2.31 1.09 22.95
C GLN A 2 -1.56 2.19 22.17
N ALA A 3 -1.17 1.96 20.91
CA ALA A 3 -0.47 2.98 20.10
C ALA A 3 -1.34 4.19 19.75
N PHE A 4 -2.65 3.97 19.55
CA PHE A 4 -3.60 5.05 19.30
C PHE A 4 -3.80 5.88 20.56
N ASP A 5 -4.02 5.23 21.72
CA ASP A 5 -4.25 5.92 22.98
C ASP A 5 -3.03 6.73 23.43
N LEU A 6 -1.83 6.24 23.15
CA LEU A 6 -0.59 6.97 23.44
C LEU A 6 -0.43 8.18 22.51
N ALA A 7 -0.65 8.00 21.21
CA ALA A 7 -0.59 9.09 20.24
C ALA A 7 -1.63 10.18 20.55
N GLN A 8 -2.85 9.79 20.93
CA GLN A 8 -3.90 10.74 21.33
C GLN A 8 -3.50 11.54 22.57
N LYS A 9 -2.91 10.89 23.58
CA LYS A 9 -2.40 11.58 24.79
C LYS A 9 -1.30 12.59 24.49
N VAL A 10 -0.48 12.36 23.46
CA VAL A 10 0.52 13.34 23.02
C VAL A 10 -0.17 14.58 22.47
N LEU A 11 -1.16 14.40 21.58
CA LEU A 11 -1.91 15.51 21.01
C LEU A 11 -2.76 16.26 22.05
N ASP A 12 -3.35 15.55 23.02
CA ASP A 12 -4.15 16.15 24.10
C ASP A 12 -3.31 17.07 25.02
N ARG A 13 -1.98 16.91 25.03
CA ARG A 13 -1.04 17.80 25.74
C ARG A 13 -0.72 19.08 24.97
N GLY A 14 -1.22 19.21 23.75
CA GLY A 14 -0.97 20.34 22.85
C GLY A 14 0.31 20.20 22.02
N ASP A 15 0.94 19.02 22.02
CA ASP A 15 2.14 18.77 21.23
C ASP A 15 1.76 18.62 19.75
N SER A 16 2.33 19.47 18.90
CA SER A 16 2.23 19.31 17.45
C SER A 16 3.20 18.22 17.00
N ASP A 17 2.72 16.98 16.92
CA ASP A 17 3.53 15.81 16.64
C ASP A 17 3.02 15.06 15.41
N ALA A 18 3.79 15.11 14.32
CA ALA A 18 3.43 14.45 13.08
C ALA A 18 3.48 12.92 13.17
N GLY A 19 4.30 12.37 14.06
CA GLY A 19 4.33 10.93 14.33
C GLY A 19 3.04 10.47 15.00
N ALA A 20 2.50 11.25 15.93
CA ALA A 20 1.22 10.98 16.57
C ALA A 20 0.08 11.00 15.54
N HIS A 21 -0.01 12.05 14.72
CA HIS A 21 -0.98 12.13 13.63
C HIS A 21 -0.84 10.97 12.63
N PHE A 22 0.39 10.60 12.25
CA PHE A 22 0.66 9.43 11.40
C PHE A 22 0.11 8.14 12.01
N LEU A 23 0.38 7.87 13.30
CA LEU A 23 -0.08 6.67 13.99
C LEU A 23 -1.61 6.61 14.14
N ILE A 24 -2.24 7.74 14.48
CA ILE A 24 -3.69 7.87 14.59
C ILE A 24 -4.34 7.61 13.23
N GLY A 25 -3.82 8.20 12.16
CA GLY A 25 -4.34 8.01 10.82
C GLY A 25 -4.26 6.55 10.36
N TYR A 26 -3.15 5.86 10.61
CA TYR A 26 -3.06 4.41 10.37
C TYR A 26 -4.08 3.60 11.18
N ALA A 27 -4.31 3.96 12.44
CA ALA A 27 -5.32 3.31 13.26
C ALA A 27 -6.74 3.54 12.72
N TYR A 28 -7.06 4.73 12.22
CA TYR A 28 -8.34 4.98 11.54
C TYR A 28 -8.48 4.18 10.25
N SER A 29 -7.42 4.08 9.43
CA SER A 29 -7.42 3.27 8.21
C SER A 29 -7.71 1.79 8.51
N ARG A 30 -7.09 1.24 9.56
CA ARG A 30 -7.35 -0.14 10.02
C ARG A 30 -8.78 -0.39 10.49
N LYS A 31 -9.51 0.67 10.88
CA LYS A 31 -10.94 0.63 11.23
C LYS A 31 -11.85 0.96 10.04
N GLY A 32 -11.31 1.12 8.83
CA GLY A 32 -12.04 1.53 7.63
C GLY A 32 -12.52 3.00 7.65
N GLN A 33 -12.04 3.81 8.59
CA GLN A 33 -12.40 5.23 8.72
C GLN A 33 -11.48 6.09 7.87
N PHE A 34 -11.52 5.88 6.55
CA PHE A 34 -10.53 6.45 5.62
C PHE A 34 -10.50 7.97 5.60
N ASP A 35 -11.64 8.66 5.69
CA ASP A 35 -11.65 10.14 5.69
C ASP A 35 -10.91 10.72 6.90
N LYS A 36 -11.10 10.11 8.08
CA LYS A 36 -10.34 10.50 9.28
C LYS A 36 -8.86 10.15 9.12
N ALA A 37 -8.57 8.98 8.58
CA ALA A 37 -7.20 8.55 8.33
C ALA A 37 -6.44 9.52 7.42
N ILE A 38 -7.07 9.96 6.33
CA ILE A 38 -6.52 10.94 5.40
C ILE A 38 -6.29 12.26 6.13
N SER A 39 -7.31 12.80 6.83
CA SER A 39 -7.19 14.07 7.55
C SER A 39 -6.01 14.10 8.52
N GLU A 40 -5.78 13.02 9.28
CA GLU A 40 -4.64 12.93 10.20
C GLU A 40 -3.30 12.91 9.46
N LEU A 41 -3.20 12.15 8.36
CA LEU A 41 -1.96 12.11 7.56
C LEU A 41 -1.70 13.42 6.82
N GLU A 42 -2.73 14.19 6.47
CA GLU A 42 -2.57 15.53 5.91
C GLU A 42 -2.00 16.50 6.94
N ILE A 43 -2.46 16.45 8.20
CA ILE A 43 -1.85 17.23 9.29
C ILE A 43 -0.38 16.82 9.48
N ALA A 44 -0.09 15.51 9.51
CA ALA A 44 1.30 15.03 9.60
C ALA A 44 2.18 15.55 8.44
N ARG A 45 1.62 15.58 7.22
CA ARG A 45 2.31 16.09 6.02
C ARG A 45 2.54 17.59 6.11
N ASP A 46 1.59 18.37 6.62
CA ASP A 46 1.73 19.82 6.75
C ASP A 46 2.83 20.18 7.77
N LEU A 47 3.00 19.36 8.81
CA LEU A 47 4.08 19.51 9.78
C LEU A 47 5.45 19.10 9.21
N PHE A 48 5.52 18.03 8.40
CA PHE A 48 6.77 17.58 7.76
C PHE A 48 6.56 17.24 6.27
N PRO A 49 6.49 18.24 5.39
CA PRO A 49 6.11 18.04 3.98
C PRO A 49 7.11 17.22 3.17
N ASN A 50 8.38 17.20 3.59
CA ASN A 50 9.46 16.46 2.94
C ASN A 50 9.74 15.10 3.60
N ASN A 51 8.92 14.65 4.55
CA ASN A 51 9.07 13.32 5.14
C ASN A 51 8.49 12.27 4.17
N ALA A 52 9.36 11.37 3.69
CA ALA A 52 9.01 10.35 2.72
C ALA A 52 8.01 9.33 3.28
N ASP A 53 8.15 8.91 4.55
CA ASP A 53 7.27 7.92 5.18
C ASP A 53 5.86 8.46 5.36
N ILE A 54 5.70 9.74 5.75
CA ILE A 54 4.39 10.37 5.85
C ILE A 54 3.71 10.44 4.47
N ASN A 55 4.43 10.85 3.43
CA ASN A 55 3.88 10.88 2.06
C ASN A 55 3.52 9.48 1.56
N ALA A 56 4.34 8.47 1.84
CA ALA A 56 4.06 7.08 1.46
C ALA A 56 2.90 6.46 2.26
N GLY A 57 2.77 6.82 3.54
CA GLY A 57 1.65 6.42 4.39
C GLY A 57 0.32 7.02 3.92
N LEU A 58 0.32 8.31 3.57
CA LEU A 58 -0.85 8.95 2.95
C LEU A 58 -1.23 8.25 1.65
N GLY A 59 -0.26 7.96 0.78
CA GLY A 59 -0.52 7.24 -0.48
C GLY A 59 -1.09 5.83 -0.27
N THR A 60 -0.62 5.13 0.76
CA THR A 60 -1.19 3.83 1.16
C THR A 60 -2.66 3.96 1.51
N ILE A 61 -3.00 4.92 2.38
CA ILE A 61 -4.37 5.13 2.85
C ILE A 61 -5.27 5.61 1.69
N LEU A 62 -4.75 6.42 0.78
CA LEU A 62 -5.49 6.86 -0.41
C LEU A 62 -5.84 5.68 -1.34
N ASN A 63 -4.91 4.74 -1.56
CA ASN A 63 -5.22 3.50 -2.29
C ASN A 63 -6.32 2.70 -1.58
N ASP A 64 -6.18 2.49 -0.26
CA ASP A 64 -7.16 1.74 0.53
C ASP A 64 -8.54 2.43 0.55
N ALA A 65 -8.57 3.76 0.43
CA ALA A 65 -9.77 4.59 0.34
C ALA A 65 -10.39 4.65 -1.07
N GLY A 66 -9.79 4.00 -2.08
CA GLY A 66 -10.27 4.05 -3.46
C GLY A 66 -9.96 5.35 -4.19
N LYS A 67 -8.90 6.06 -3.80
CA LYS A 67 -8.40 7.30 -4.43
C LYS A 67 -7.01 7.10 -5.07
N PRO A 68 -6.85 6.16 -6.02
CA PRO A 68 -5.54 5.73 -6.49
C PRO A 68 -4.80 6.78 -7.33
N GLU A 69 -5.48 7.70 -8.01
CA GLU A 69 -4.85 8.80 -8.75
C GLU A 69 -4.10 9.75 -7.80
N GLU A 70 -4.73 10.11 -6.67
CA GLU A 70 -4.10 10.91 -5.63
C GLU A 70 -2.93 10.15 -4.98
N ALA A 71 -3.13 8.85 -4.71
CA ALA A 71 -2.10 7.98 -4.17
C ALA A 71 -0.84 7.94 -5.04
N ILE A 72 -0.99 7.77 -6.37
CA ILE A 72 0.14 7.77 -7.31
C ILE A 72 0.96 9.07 -7.19
N SER A 73 0.29 10.22 -7.08
CA SER A 73 0.96 11.52 -6.98
C SER A 73 1.85 11.59 -5.73
N VAL A 74 1.30 11.28 -4.55
CA VAL A 74 2.03 11.37 -3.28
C VAL A 74 3.10 10.28 -3.13
N LEU A 75 2.87 9.07 -3.66
CA LEU A 75 3.86 7.99 -3.64
C LEU A 75 5.07 8.29 -4.53
N LYS A 76 4.85 8.88 -5.71
CA LYS A 76 5.96 9.37 -6.55
C LYS A 76 6.77 10.45 -5.83
N ASN A 77 6.11 11.32 -5.06
CA ASN A 77 6.80 12.30 -4.24
C ASN A 77 7.62 11.63 -3.11
N ALA A 78 7.05 10.66 -2.40
CA ALA A 78 7.73 9.90 -1.36
C ALA A 78 9.00 9.20 -1.88
N ILE A 79 8.90 8.53 -3.04
CA ILE A 79 10.04 7.88 -3.70
C ILE A 79 11.10 8.91 -4.13
N ARG A 80 10.70 10.10 -4.60
CA ARG A 80 11.65 11.17 -4.94
C ARG A 80 12.39 11.71 -3.71
N LEU A 81 11.72 11.76 -2.56
CA LEU A 81 12.27 12.26 -1.30
C LEU A 81 13.23 11.26 -0.63
N ASN A 82 13.13 9.96 -0.95
CA ASN A 82 14.02 8.93 -0.43
C ASN A 82 14.83 8.26 -1.56
N PRO A 83 16.15 8.54 -1.67
CA PRO A 83 17.02 7.98 -2.70
C PRO A 83 17.12 6.44 -2.72
N ILE A 84 16.79 5.78 -1.61
CA ILE A 84 16.75 4.31 -1.50
C ILE A 84 15.41 3.94 -0.83
N PRO A 85 14.30 4.01 -1.58
CA PRO A 85 12.98 3.80 -1.00
C PRO A 85 12.82 2.33 -0.57
N PRO A 86 12.18 2.05 0.58
CA PRO A 86 11.77 0.71 0.94
C PRO A 86 10.90 0.07 -0.16
N GLY A 87 11.02 -1.25 -0.36
CA GLY A 87 10.24 -1.97 -1.38
C GLY A 87 8.73 -1.76 -1.28
N TRP A 88 8.20 -1.57 -0.07
CA TRP A 88 6.78 -1.31 0.13
C TRP A 88 6.30 0.01 -0.50
N TYR A 89 7.14 1.04 -0.65
CA TYR A 89 6.76 2.28 -1.35
C TYR A 89 6.44 1.97 -2.82
N LEU A 90 7.29 1.16 -3.45
CA LEU A 90 7.16 0.73 -4.84
C LEU A 90 5.94 -0.18 -5.00
N GLY A 91 5.73 -1.12 -4.08
CA GLY A 91 4.54 -1.97 -4.04
C GLY A 91 3.25 -1.14 -3.98
N ARG A 92 3.18 -0.12 -3.12
CA ARG A 92 2.02 0.78 -3.03
C ARG A 92 1.83 1.66 -4.27
N LEU A 93 2.93 2.08 -4.92
CA LEU A 93 2.81 2.76 -6.22
C LEU A 93 2.29 1.80 -7.30
N GLY A 94 2.73 0.54 -7.26
CA GLY A 94 2.20 -0.55 -8.07
C GLY A 94 0.69 -0.72 -7.87
N ASP A 95 0.22 -0.71 -6.61
CA ASP A 95 -1.21 -0.78 -6.28
C ASP A 95 -1.99 0.35 -6.94
N GLY A 96 -1.51 1.60 -6.85
CA GLY A 96 -2.16 2.74 -7.49
C GLY A 96 -2.24 2.58 -9.01
N TYR A 97 -1.16 2.13 -9.67
CA TYR A 97 -1.20 1.84 -11.10
C TYR A 97 -2.16 0.71 -11.45
N ARG A 98 -2.21 -0.35 -10.65
CA ARG A 98 -3.11 -1.48 -10.86
C ARG A 98 -4.58 -1.07 -10.73
N LEU A 99 -4.92 -0.32 -9.68
CA LEU A 99 -6.27 0.19 -9.44
C LEU A 99 -6.74 1.14 -10.55
N THR A 100 -5.82 1.88 -11.17
CA THR A 100 -6.08 2.73 -12.35
C THR A 100 -5.91 1.99 -13.69
N ARG A 101 -5.83 0.65 -13.67
CA ARG A 101 -5.69 -0.23 -14.85
C ARG A 101 -4.45 0.01 -15.72
N GLN A 102 -3.42 0.67 -15.19
CA GLN A 102 -2.12 0.87 -15.82
C GLN A 102 -1.20 -0.33 -15.53
N TYR A 103 -1.61 -1.53 -15.96
CA TYR A 103 -1.02 -2.79 -15.52
C TYR A 103 0.48 -2.93 -15.87
N GLU A 104 0.95 -2.43 -17.01
CA GLU A 104 2.38 -2.48 -17.36
C GLU A 104 3.23 -1.63 -16.42
N LYS A 105 2.71 -0.48 -15.97
CA LYS A 105 3.40 0.35 -14.97
C LYS A 105 3.39 -0.33 -13.61
N ALA A 106 2.28 -0.97 -13.25
CA ALA A 106 2.19 -1.77 -12.02
C ALA A 106 3.21 -2.91 -12.02
N VAL A 107 3.30 -3.69 -13.11
CA VAL A 107 4.30 -4.75 -13.31
C VAL A 107 5.71 -4.24 -13.04
N HIS A 108 6.07 -3.10 -13.63
CA HIS A 108 7.40 -2.53 -13.44
C HIS A 108 7.69 -2.22 -11.95
N LYS A 109 6.73 -1.62 -11.24
CA LYS A 109 6.89 -1.27 -9.82
C LYS A 109 6.89 -2.46 -8.87
N TYR A 110 6.07 -3.49 -9.11
CA TYR A 110 6.16 -4.72 -8.33
C TYR A 110 7.47 -5.46 -8.56
N LYS A 111 8.01 -5.48 -9.80
CA LYS A 111 9.33 -6.09 -10.05
C LYS A 111 10.46 -5.34 -9.32
N GLU A 112 10.44 -4.01 -9.30
CA GLU A 112 11.40 -3.23 -8.50
C GLU A 112 11.23 -3.52 -6.99
N ALA A 113 10.00 -3.64 -6.50
CA ALA A 113 9.73 -3.99 -5.10
C ALA A 113 10.29 -5.39 -4.74
N ILE A 114 10.06 -6.39 -5.59
CA ILE A 114 10.55 -7.77 -5.42
C ILE A 114 12.08 -7.82 -5.48
N GLN A 115 12.73 -7.01 -6.31
CA GLN A 115 14.20 -6.92 -6.31
C GLN A 115 14.77 -6.47 -4.96
N LEU A 116 14.05 -5.59 -4.25
CA LEU A 116 14.44 -5.14 -2.91
C LEU A 116 14.02 -6.13 -1.81
N GLN A 117 12.89 -6.81 -1.99
CA GLN A 117 12.36 -7.79 -1.05
C GLN A 117 11.85 -9.04 -1.79
N PRO A 118 12.74 -10.02 -2.07
CA PRO A 118 12.41 -11.18 -2.90
C PRO A 118 11.37 -12.15 -2.31
N ASP A 119 11.10 -12.05 -1.01
CA ASP A 119 10.10 -12.88 -0.32
C ASP A 119 8.83 -12.08 0.03
N ASP A 120 8.60 -10.92 -0.57
CA ASP A 120 7.32 -10.20 -0.42
C ASP A 120 6.21 -10.91 -1.20
N MET A 121 5.51 -11.81 -0.51
CA MET A 121 4.40 -12.59 -1.04
C MET A 121 3.32 -11.70 -1.69
N ILE A 122 3.07 -10.50 -1.16
CA ILE A 122 2.02 -9.62 -1.68
C ILE A 122 2.42 -9.06 -3.04
N SER A 123 3.66 -8.60 -3.21
CA SER A 123 4.14 -8.13 -4.51
C SER A 123 4.14 -9.23 -5.57
N HIS A 124 4.49 -10.48 -5.22
CA HIS A 124 4.38 -11.61 -6.15
C HIS A 124 2.92 -11.90 -6.53
N LEU A 125 2.01 -11.90 -5.55
CA LEU A 125 0.59 -12.13 -5.79
C LEU A 125 -0.02 -11.06 -6.70
N THR A 126 0.22 -9.78 -6.41
CA THR A 126 -0.33 -8.67 -7.21
C THR A 126 0.31 -8.59 -8.59
N LEU A 127 1.60 -8.92 -8.72
CA LEU A 127 2.27 -9.02 -10.01
C LEU A 127 1.66 -10.14 -10.88
N ALA A 128 1.38 -11.31 -10.30
CA ALA A 128 0.69 -12.40 -10.99
C ALA A 128 -0.67 -11.95 -11.53
N LEU A 129 -1.45 -11.22 -10.70
CA LEU A 129 -2.75 -10.68 -11.10
C LEU A 129 -2.62 -9.65 -12.23
N CYS A 130 -1.61 -8.78 -12.20
CA CYS A 130 -1.34 -7.87 -13.31
C CYS A 130 -1.01 -8.63 -14.61
N TYR A 131 -0.22 -9.70 -14.53
CA TYR A 131 0.08 -10.53 -15.70
C TYR A 131 -1.17 -11.22 -16.26
N VAL A 132 -2.09 -11.69 -15.42
CA VAL A 132 -3.40 -12.20 -15.87
C VAL A 132 -4.18 -11.13 -16.64
N LYS A 133 -4.27 -9.90 -16.11
CA LYS A 133 -4.96 -8.80 -16.80
C LYS A 133 -4.30 -8.40 -18.14
N LEU A 134 -3.02 -8.71 -18.31
CA LEU A 134 -2.25 -8.50 -19.54
C LEU A 134 -2.25 -9.71 -20.49
N GLY A 135 -2.90 -10.83 -20.14
CA GLY A 135 -2.88 -12.06 -20.93
C GLY A 135 -1.53 -12.79 -20.95
N ARG A 136 -0.66 -12.51 -19.98
CA ARG A 136 0.68 -13.11 -19.85
C ARG A 136 0.65 -14.30 -18.89
N GLU A 137 0.00 -15.38 -19.31
CA GLU A 137 -0.27 -16.55 -18.46
C GLU A 137 1.01 -17.21 -17.91
N ALA A 138 2.05 -17.36 -18.75
CA ALA A 138 3.30 -17.98 -18.33
C ALA A 138 3.99 -17.19 -17.20
N ASP A 139 4.00 -15.86 -17.30
CA ASP A 139 4.55 -14.98 -16.26
C ASP A 139 3.70 -15.04 -14.99
N ALA A 140 2.36 -15.02 -15.12
CA ALA A 140 1.45 -15.15 -13.98
C ALA A 140 1.66 -16.47 -13.22
N HIS A 141 1.85 -17.59 -13.93
CA HIS A 141 2.13 -18.89 -13.32
C HIS A 141 3.49 -18.93 -12.63
N ALA A 142 4.50 -18.24 -13.16
CA ALA A 142 5.81 -18.14 -12.52
C ALA A 142 5.69 -17.42 -11.16
N GLU A 143 5.01 -16.28 -11.12
CA GLU A 143 4.82 -15.52 -9.88
C GLU A 143 3.93 -16.25 -8.88
N ALA A 144 2.89 -16.96 -9.34
CA ALA A 144 2.06 -17.81 -8.48
C ALA A 144 2.86 -18.95 -7.82
N LYS A 145 3.88 -19.49 -8.51
CA LYS A 145 4.80 -20.48 -7.90
C LYS A 145 5.65 -19.85 -6.80
N GLU A 146 6.10 -18.60 -6.97
CA GLU A 146 6.83 -17.89 -5.91
C GLU A 146 5.93 -17.64 -4.68
N VAL A 147 4.66 -17.27 -4.88
CA VAL A 147 3.69 -17.17 -3.76
C VAL A 147 3.60 -18.48 -2.98
N LEU A 148 3.51 -19.62 -3.66
CA LEU A 148 3.45 -20.95 -3.03
C LEU A 148 4.80 -21.40 -2.45
N ARG A 149 5.93 -20.93 -3.00
CA ARG A 149 7.26 -21.16 -2.39
C ARG A 149 7.37 -20.43 -1.05
N ILE A 150 6.93 -19.17 -1.00
CA ILE A 150 6.96 -18.32 0.20
C ILE A 150 5.95 -18.82 1.24
N ASN A 151 4.73 -19.13 0.81
CA ASN A 151 3.68 -19.69 1.66
C ASN A 151 3.01 -20.90 0.98
N PRO A 152 3.48 -22.13 1.29
CA PRO A 152 2.93 -23.36 0.71
C PRO A 152 1.45 -23.64 1.03
N LYS A 153 0.89 -22.94 2.03
CA LYS A 153 -0.52 -23.04 2.42
C LYS A 153 -1.36 -21.84 1.95
N PHE A 154 -0.81 -21.00 1.06
CA PHE A 154 -1.54 -19.86 0.53
C PHE A 154 -2.83 -20.31 -0.16
N SER A 155 -3.93 -19.61 0.14
CA SER A 155 -5.22 -19.78 -0.51
C SER A 155 -5.76 -18.40 -0.85
N ALA A 156 -6.06 -18.18 -2.12
CA ALA A 156 -6.68 -16.94 -2.59
C ALA A 156 -8.00 -16.66 -1.86
N GLU A 157 -8.83 -17.70 -1.65
CA GLU A 157 -10.11 -17.59 -0.94
C GLU A 157 -9.91 -17.18 0.53
N SER A 158 -9.00 -17.84 1.24
CA SER A 158 -8.71 -17.48 2.64
C SER A 158 -8.09 -16.08 2.73
N TYR A 159 -7.24 -15.71 1.78
CA TYR A 159 -6.62 -14.39 1.75
C TYR A 159 -7.68 -13.31 1.50
N ALA A 160 -8.60 -13.53 0.54
CA ALA A 160 -9.69 -12.64 0.18
C ALA A 160 -10.59 -12.25 1.38
N LYS A 161 -10.91 -13.21 2.24
CA LYS A 161 -11.76 -13.00 3.44
C LYS A 161 -11.14 -12.04 4.46
N HIS A 162 -9.84 -11.75 4.36
CA HIS A 162 -9.09 -10.95 5.33
C HIS A 162 -8.51 -9.65 4.74
N ILE A 163 -8.82 -9.31 3.48
CA ILE A 163 -8.32 -8.08 2.86
C ILE A 163 -9.19 -6.89 3.30
N PRO A 164 -8.60 -5.79 3.80
CA PRO A 164 -9.33 -4.56 4.14
C PRO A 164 -9.69 -3.68 2.92
N LEU A 165 -9.27 -4.08 1.71
CA LEU A 165 -9.48 -3.32 0.47
C LEU A 165 -10.84 -3.66 -0.14
N LYS A 166 -11.64 -2.61 -0.38
CA LYS A 166 -12.79 -2.66 -1.29
C LYS A 166 -12.30 -2.63 -2.74
N ASP A 167 -11.67 -3.68 -3.19
CA ASP A 167 -11.33 -3.86 -4.60
C ASP A 167 -12.21 -4.99 -5.17
N GLU A 168 -13.42 -4.62 -5.60
CA GLU A 168 -14.41 -5.54 -6.19
C GLU A 168 -13.89 -6.24 -7.46
N GLY A 169 -12.74 -5.81 -8.02
CA GLY A 169 -12.09 -6.44 -9.18
C GLY A 169 -10.77 -7.17 -8.88
N PHE A 170 -10.42 -7.36 -7.59
CA PHE A 170 -9.12 -7.90 -7.18
C PHE A 170 -8.90 -9.36 -7.65
N TRP A 171 -9.95 -10.17 -7.62
CA TRP A 171 -9.89 -11.57 -8.06
C TRP A 171 -10.46 -11.73 -9.46
N PRO A 172 -9.85 -12.56 -10.33
CA PRO A 172 -10.52 -13.02 -11.54
C PRO A 172 -11.80 -13.76 -11.15
N GLU A 173 -12.89 -13.48 -11.87
CA GLU A 173 -14.06 -14.37 -11.87
C GLU A 173 -13.63 -15.63 -12.63
N TRP A 174 -13.41 -16.73 -11.91
CA TRP A 174 -13.06 -18.04 -12.47
C TRP A 174 -14.33 -18.82 -12.79
#